data_AF-A0A4Q8QI49-F1
#
_entry.id   AF-A0A4Q8QI49-F1
#
_cell.length_a   1.000
_cell.length_b   1.000
_cell.length_c   1.000
_cell.angle_alpha   90.00
_cell.angle_beta   90.00
_cell.angle_gamma   90.00
#
_symmetry.space_group_name_H-M   'P 1'
#
loop_
_entity.id
_entity.type
_entity.pdbx_description
1 polymer ?
#
loop_
_entity_poly.entity_id
_entity_poly.type
_entity_poly.pdbx_seq_one_letter_code
_entity_poly.pdbx_strand_id
1 'polypeptide(L)'
;MIHLKNRKSIFYIAILLVLFTASCKKDVKPNHTSKNRVDFDKAFEAYETAKEHLKKKDTLGAINNFVKAAEYGFEPRQAFSEAIYHSMQLNLLDGAMNLSFRIVDKGFRDFSQMQTPPFNGLAEHADWEKLKTAIRKNEKHYRDTHGNIDDIKIVTSDIDNFWRAYDLAKVKDSLGEKREIYLKEYFIKGSKGLQDFTFLKMRQGGIDQFTEFVETHRPYYDGIREANKKALNTLSSYPNHLKKVQQLIPKATFADTYFLMGCHTSFGTVSMNGSLIGLENVVDENTPVHTLPDYRQSITKGVDFLSFVLIHELMHTYQNTSHRSLLGATIMEGGADFLTELVLGPPNVELDYRIYGEKYEREIWEEFKQNLEITNHKNWIAGVDAKKKAIGWPSDLSYFIGYKIAKGYYQNTIDKERAIVDLLEIKDPYQILKVSGYGHFEQ
;
A
#
# COMPACT_ATOMS: atom_id res chain seq x y z
N MET A 1 -74.62 18.90 17.44
CA MET A 1 -74.05 19.95 16.57
C MET A 1 -72.80 20.50 17.23
N ILE A 2 -71.68 20.40 16.51
CA ILE A 2 -70.46 21.22 16.57
C ILE A 2 -69.45 20.92 17.69
N HIS A 3 -68.22 20.72 17.21
CA HIS A 3 -67.09 19.99 17.76
C HIS A 3 -66.42 20.58 19.01
N LEU A 4 -66.10 19.68 19.95
CA LEU A 4 -65.24 19.89 21.11
C LEU A 4 -63.74 19.86 20.77
N LYS A 5 -63.13 21.00 21.08
CA LYS A 5 -61.82 21.26 21.71
C LYS A 5 -61.09 20.09 22.41
N ASN A 6 -59.75 20.19 22.27
CA ASN A 6 -58.72 20.19 23.32
C ASN A 6 -58.05 18.89 23.84
N ARG A 7 -56.70 18.97 23.74
CA ARG A 7 -55.66 18.81 24.77
C ARG A 7 -55.41 17.43 25.42
N LYS A 8 -54.18 16.97 25.17
CA LYS A 8 -53.12 16.60 26.12
C LYS A 8 -53.56 16.04 27.49
N SER A 9 -53.15 14.79 27.77
CA SER A 9 -52.11 14.46 28.76
C SER A 9 -52.27 13.06 29.40
N ILE A 10 -51.20 12.27 29.32
CA ILE A 10 -50.57 11.48 30.41
C ILE A 10 -51.45 10.48 31.21
N PHE A 11 -51.18 9.17 31.09
CA PHE A 11 -50.59 8.31 32.15
C PHE A 11 -50.56 6.82 31.76
N TYR A 12 -49.48 6.15 32.16
CA TYR A 12 -49.23 4.71 32.10
C TYR A 12 -50.26 3.90 32.90
N ILE A 13 -50.55 2.66 32.47
CA ILE A 13 -50.71 1.47 33.32
C ILE A 13 -50.42 0.23 32.47
N ALA A 14 -49.57 -0.65 33.00
CA ALA A 14 -49.20 -1.94 32.46
C ALA A 14 -50.11 -3.08 32.99
N ILE A 15 -49.87 -4.29 32.46
CA ILE A 15 -50.22 -5.64 32.97
C ILE A 15 -51.42 -6.30 32.26
N LEU A 16 -51.18 -7.32 31.42
CA LEU A 16 -51.35 -8.74 31.82
C LEU A 16 -50.85 -9.74 30.74
N LEU A 17 -50.17 -10.77 31.25
CA LEU A 17 -49.53 -11.93 30.62
C LEU A 17 -50.47 -13.15 30.74
N VAL A 18 -50.62 -13.98 29.68
CA VAL A 18 -50.95 -15.44 29.71
C VAL A 18 -50.48 -16.02 28.35
N LEU A 19 -49.32 -16.70 28.17
CA LEU A 19 -48.96 -18.13 28.41
C LEU A 19 -49.92 -19.14 27.70
N PHE A 20 -49.59 -20.22 26.98
CA PHE A 20 -48.44 -21.09 26.68
C PHE A 20 -48.78 -21.76 25.31
N THR A 21 -47.85 -22.19 24.44
CA THR A 21 -47.30 -23.54 24.49
C THR A 21 -46.14 -23.67 23.50
N ALA A 22 -45.12 -24.41 23.95
CA ALA A 22 -43.90 -24.72 23.24
C ALA A 22 -44.12 -25.74 22.10
N SER A 23 -43.39 -25.55 21.00
CA SER A 23 -42.89 -26.66 20.20
C SER A 23 -41.39 -26.49 20.00
N CYS A 24 -40.68 -27.57 20.21
CA CYS A 24 -39.23 -27.64 20.39
C CYS A 24 -38.53 -27.97 19.05
N LYS A 25 -37.28 -27.51 18.91
CA LYS A 25 -36.23 -27.91 17.96
C LYS A 25 -36.27 -27.32 16.54
N LYS A 26 -35.44 -26.28 16.32
CA LYS A 26 -34.03 -26.45 15.93
C LYS A 26 -33.28 -25.14 16.20
N ASP A 27 -32.27 -25.21 17.05
CA ASP A 27 -31.26 -24.18 17.18
C ASP A 27 -30.54 -24.00 15.84
N VAL A 28 -30.98 -23.02 15.06
CA VAL A 28 -30.14 -22.46 14.00
C VAL A 28 -29.13 -21.57 14.71
N LYS A 29 -27.97 -22.14 15.06
CA LYS A 29 -26.79 -21.33 15.37
C LYS A 29 -26.62 -20.33 14.22
N PRO A 30 -26.45 -19.02 14.49
CA PRO A 30 -26.15 -18.08 13.42
C PRO A 30 -24.86 -18.54 12.76
N ASN A 31 -24.93 -18.79 11.45
CA ASN A 31 -23.80 -19.19 10.64
C ASN A 31 -22.79 -18.02 10.64
N HIS A 32 -21.76 -18.11 11.49
CA HIS A 32 -20.68 -17.13 11.61
C HIS A 32 -19.70 -17.23 10.42
N THR A 33 -20.18 -17.14 9.18
CA THR A 33 -19.31 -17.28 7.99
C THR A 33 -19.54 -16.27 6.87
N SER A 34 -20.44 -15.28 7.00
CA SER A 34 -20.69 -14.31 5.92
C SER A 34 -20.32 -12.85 6.19
N LYS A 35 -19.81 -12.48 7.38
CA LYS A 35 -19.53 -11.07 7.72
C LYS A 35 -18.12 -10.55 7.36
N ASN A 36 -17.22 -11.41 6.90
CA ASN A 36 -15.80 -11.06 6.68
C ASN A 36 -15.32 -11.22 5.23
N ARG A 37 -16.22 -11.41 4.25
CA ARG A 37 -15.82 -11.58 2.85
C ARG A 37 -15.84 -10.22 2.16
N VAL A 38 -14.72 -9.84 1.55
CA VAL A 38 -14.60 -8.63 0.74
C VAL A 38 -15.53 -8.72 -0.47
N ASP A 39 -16.27 -7.63 -0.73
CA ASP A 39 -17.05 -7.44 -1.94
C ASP A 39 -16.31 -6.41 -2.81
N PHE A 40 -15.38 -6.90 -3.64
CA PHE A 40 -14.47 -6.07 -4.41
C PHE A 40 -15.21 -5.08 -5.32
N ASP A 41 -16.26 -5.53 -6.00
CA ASP A 41 -17.01 -4.72 -6.95
C ASP A 41 -17.70 -3.56 -6.23
N LYS A 42 -18.41 -3.84 -5.13
CA LYS A 42 -19.02 -2.77 -4.32
C LYS A 42 -18.00 -1.87 -3.66
N ALA A 43 -16.86 -2.40 -3.24
CA ALA A 43 -15.78 -1.63 -2.64
C ALA A 43 -15.20 -0.60 -3.63
N PHE A 44 -14.88 -1.02 -4.86
CA PHE A 44 -14.41 -0.12 -5.92
C PHE A 44 -15.49 0.87 -6.36
N GLU A 45 -16.72 0.41 -6.56
CA GLU A 45 -17.85 1.27 -6.95
C GLU A 45 -18.09 2.36 -5.91
N ALA A 46 -18.11 2.02 -4.62
CA ALA A 46 -18.29 2.99 -3.55
C ALA A 46 -17.12 3.99 -3.51
N TYR A 47 -15.88 3.55 -3.66
CA TYR A 47 -14.72 4.45 -3.64
C TYR A 47 -14.73 5.43 -4.82
N GLU A 48 -15.07 4.97 -6.03
CA GLU A 48 -15.18 5.86 -7.19
C GLU A 48 -16.39 6.80 -7.09
N THR A 49 -17.51 6.31 -6.56
CA THR A 49 -18.67 7.15 -6.27
C THR A 49 -18.31 8.28 -5.30
N ALA A 50 -17.48 8.00 -4.28
CA ALA A 50 -16.97 9.03 -3.37
C ALA A 50 -16.19 10.12 -4.12
N LYS A 51 -15.29 9.73 -5.04
CA LYS A 51 -14.54 10.69 -5.87
C LYS A 51 -15.43 11.51 -6.80
N GLU A 52 -16.49 10.91 -7.36
CA GLU A 52 -17.47 11.65 -8.16
C GLU A 52 -18.25 12.67 -7.31
N HIS A 53 -18.61 12.33 -6.07
CA HIS A 53 -19.18 13.29 -5.13
C HIS A 53 -18.22 14.46 -4.85
N LEU A 54 -16.93 14.19 -4.64
CA LEU A 54 -15.92 15.25 -4.47
C LEU A 54 -15.83 16.19 -5.68
N LYS A 55 -15.85 15.65 -6.90
CA LYS A 55 -15.87 16.47 -8.14
C LYS A 55 -17.10 17.38 -8.20
N LYS A 56 -18.24 16.90 -7.68
CA LYS A 56 -19.50 17.65 -7.58
C LYS A 56 -19.58 18.55 -6.33
N LYS A 57 -18.50 18.64 -5.54
CA LYS A 57 -18.44 19.37 -4.26
C LYS A 57 -19.42 18.86 -3.19
N ASP A 58 -19.95 17.65 -3.35
CA ASP A 58 -20.77 16.96 -2.35
C ASP A 58 -19.87 16.20 -1.36
N THR A 59 -19.29 16.93 -0.42
CA THR A 59 -18.31 16.36 0.51
C THR A 59 -18.94 15.35 1.47
N LEU A 60 -20.21 15.53 1.87
CA LEU A 60 -20.93 14.57 2.72
C LEU A 60 -21.24 13.26 1.99
N GLY A 61 -21.68 13.35 0.73
CA GLY A 61 -21.83 12.19 -0.14
C GLY A 61 -20.52 11.43 -0.34
N ALA A 62 -19.40 12.14 -0.45
CA ALA A 62 -18.09 11.53 -0.54
C ALA A 62 -17.70 10.77 0.74
N ILE A 63 -17.82 11.40 1.91
CA ILE A 63 -17.53 10.77 3.22
C ILE A 63 -18.34 9.48 3.38
N ASN A 64 -19.66 9.52 3.11
CA ASN A 64 -20.52 8.34 3.24
C ASN A 64 -20.09 7.18 2.33
N ASN A 65 -19.64 7.47 1.10
CA ASN A 65 -19.23 6.44 0.16
C ASN A 65 -17.81 5.91 0.45
N PHE A 66 -16.90 6.72 0.95
CA PHE A 66 -15.63 6.22 1.49
C PHE A 66 -15.84 5.25 2.65
N VAL A 67 -16.78 5.58 3.56
CA VAL A 67 -17.16 4.67 4.65
C VAL A 67 -17.72 3.35 4.12
N LYS A 68 -18.64 3.40 3.15
CA LYS A 68 -19.16 2.19 2.49
C LYS A 68 -18.06 1.36 1.84
N ALA A 69 -17.12 2.00 1.13
CA ALA A 69 -16.00 1.31 0.51
C ALA A 69 -15.21 0.50 1.57
N ALA A 70 -14.88 1.13 2.69
CA ALA A 70 -14.19 0.45 3.80
C ALA A 70 -15.03 -0.70 4.40
N GLU A 71 -16.36 -0.56 4.48
CA GLU A 71 -17.28 -1.60 4.95
C GLU A 71 -17.38 -2.79 3.99
N TYR A 72 -17.28 -2.55 2.68
CA TYR A 72 -17.18 -3.60 1.66
C TYR A 72 -15.80 -4.27 1.58
N GLY A 73 -14.81 -3.73 2.30
CA GLY A 73 -13.49 -4.32 2.44
C GLY A 73 -12.38 -3.60 1.66
N PHE A 74 -12.64 -2.41 1.10
CA PHE A 74 -11.59 -1.55 0.57
C PHE A 74 -10.52 -1.29 1.64
N GLU A 75 -9.25 -1.15 1.23
CA GLU A 75 -8.11 -0.98 2.15
C GLU A 75 -8.43 0.12 3.19
N PRO A 76 -8.49 -0.23 4.50
CA PRO A 76 -9.04 0.66 5.51
C PRO A 76 -8.25 1.97 5.71
N ARG A 77 -6.92 1.99 5.52
CA ARG A 77 -6.18 3.25 5.62
C ARG A 77 -6.62 4.21 4.55
N GLN A 78 -6.76 3.78 3.31
CA GLN A 78 -7.17 4.67 2.23
C GLN A 78 -8.59 5.18 2.48
N ALA A 79 -9.56 4.27 2.58
CA ALA A 79 -10.95 4.66 2.64
C ALA A 79 -11.30 5.44 3.92
N PHE A 80 -10.86 5.01 5.10
CA PHE A 80 -11.13 5.78 6.32
C PHE A 80 -10.30 7.06 6.42
N SER A 81 -9.04 7.10 5.96
CA SER A 81 -8.27 8.36 6.01
C SER A 81 -8.87 9.43 5.11
N GLU A 82 -9.39 9.07 3.93
CA GLU A 82 -10.12 10.01 3.07
C GLU A 82 -11.40 10.51 3.76
N ALA A 83 -12.18 9.60 4.37
CA ALA A 83 -13.38 9.97 5.11
C ALA A 83 -13.08 10.90 6.31
N ILE A 84 -12.01 10.61 7.08
CA ILE A 84 -11.54 11.44 8.20
C ILE A 84 -11.07 12.80 7.69
N TYR A 85 -10.20 12.82 6.67
CA TYR A 85 -9.68 14.03 6.05
C TYR A 85 -10.82 14.98 5.66
N HIS A 86 -11.81 14.47 4.91
CA HIS A 86 -12.94 15.27 4.46
C HIS A 86 -13.90 15.66 5.59
N SER A 87 -14.07 14.84 6.62
CA SER A 87 -14.82 15.21 7.82
C SER A 87 -14.15 16.39 8.55
N MET A 88 -12.82 16.37 8.67
CA MET A 88 -12.05 17.48 9.26
C MET A 88 -12.19 18.77 8.43
N GLN A 89 -12.18 18.68 7.09
CA GLN A 89 -12.40 19.86 6.23
C GLN A 89 -13.80 20.49 6.41
N LEU A 90 -14.79 19.71 6.85
CA LEU A 90 -16.14 20.21 7.15
C LEU A 90 -16.33 20.60 8.63
N ASN A 91 -15.27 20.59 9.44
CA ASN A 91 -15.33 20.79 10.89
C ASN A 91 -16.25 19.78 11.62
N LEU A 92 -16.38 18.56 11.09
CA LEU A 92 -17.18 17.48 11.69
C LEU A 92 -16.31 16.65 12.65
N LEU A 93 -15.87 17.27 13.74
CA LEU A 93 -14.86 16.71 14.65
C LEU A 93 -15.32 15.38 15.30
N ASP A 94 -16.56 15.29 15.77
CA ASP A 94 -17.11 14.05 16.36
C ASP A 94 -17.15 12.90 15.34
N GLY A 95 -17.52 13.22 14.09
CA GLY A 95 -17.55 12.25 12.98
C GLY A 95 -16.14 11.77 12.63
N ALA A 96 -15.19 12.69 12.51
CA ALA A 96 -13.79 12.38 12.27
C ALA A 96 -13.19 11.52 13.39
N MET A 97 -13.52 11.81 14.66
CA MET A 97 -13.10 11.01 15.81
C MET A 97 -13.68 9.60 15.77
N ASN A 98 -14.98 9.44 15.49
CA ASN A 98 -15.60 8.12 15.36
C ASN A 98 -14.93 7.27 14.27
N LEU A 99 -14.70 7.87 13.09
CA LEU A 99 -14.00 7.22 11.99
C LEU A 99 -12.55 6.85 12.37
N SER A 100 -11.89 7.67 13.18
CA SER A 100 -10.54 7.40 13.70
C SER A 100 -10.51 6.18 14.63
N PHE A 101 -11.53 5.95 15.45
CA PHE A 101 -11.64 4.69 16.19
C PHE A 101 -11.91 3.49 15.26
N ARG A 102 -12.72 3.67 14.21
CA ARG A 102 -13.00 2.59 13.24
C ARG A 102 -11.76 2.13 12.47
N ILE A 103 -10.87 3.04 12.07
CA ILE A 103 -9.61 2.66 11.42
C ILE A 103 -8.65 1.99 12.43
N VAL A 104 -8.68 2.40 13.71
CA VAL A 104 -7.94 1.73 14.80
C VAL A 104 -8.44 0.31 15.04
N ASP A 105 -9.75 0.05 14.97
CA ASP A 105 -10.31 -1.30 15.05
C ASP A 105 -9.87 -2.21 13.88
N LYS A 106 -9.40 -1.61 12.78
CA LYS A 106 -8.78 -2.31 11.64
C LYS A 106 -7.27 -2.49 11.78
N GLY A 107 -6.68 -2.11 12.92
CA GLY A 107 -5.27 -2.30 13.24
C GLY A 107 -4.38 -1.09 12.99
N PHE A 108 -4.96 0.11 12.83
CA PHE A 108 -4.19 1.32 12.59
C PHE A 108 -3.27 1.62 13.78
N ARG A 109 -2.02 1.93 13.49
CA ARG A 109 -0.93 2.00 14.47
C ARG A 109 0.06 3.14 14.24
N ASP A 110 -0.12 3.93 13.19
CA ASP A 110 0.78 5.04 12.88
C ASP A 110 0.32 6.32 13.57
N PHE A 111 0.86 6.59 14.75
CA PHE A 111 0.55 7.82 15.46
C PHE A 111 1.16 9.07 14.78
N SER A 112 2.26 8.91 14.05
CA SER A 112 2.92 10.05 13.39
C SER A 112 2.03 10.66 12.31
N GLN A 113 1.30 9.83 11.56
CA GLN A 113 0.30 10.30 10.60
C GLN A 113 -0.79 11.15 11.27
N MET A 114 -1.24 10.79 12.47
CA MET A 114 -2.24 11.55 13.24
C MET A 114 -1.72 12.91 13.73
N GLN A 115 -0.41 13.15 13.66
CA GLN A 115 0.19 14.44 13.99
C GLN A 115 0.35 15.36 12.78
N THR A 116 -0.02 14.91 11.59
CA THR A 116 0.03 15.72 10.36
C THR A 116 -1.30 16.42 10.10
N PRO A 117 -1.32 17.62 9.50
CA PRO A 117 -2.57 18.25 9.06
C PRO A 117 -3.29 17.42 7.98
N PRO A 118 -4.65 17.35 8.02
CA PRO A 118 -5.55 17.93 9.03
C PRO A 118 -5.81 17.02 10.24
N PHE A 119 -5.23 15.82 10.29
CA PHE A 119 -5.49 14.83 11.35
C PHE A 119 -5.10 15.34 12.75
N ASN A 120 -4.08 16.18 12.84
CA ASN A 120 -3.65 16.79 14.10
C ASN A 120 -4.75 17.60 14.81
N GLY A 121 -5.77 18.09 14.09
CA GLY A 121 -6.93 18.76 14.68
C GLY A 121 -7.78 17.84 15.57
N LEU A 122 -7.64 16.51 15.45
CA LEU A 122 -8.30 15.55 16.36
C LEU A 122 -7.88 15.74 17.83
N ALA A 123 -6.75 16.40 18.08
CA ALA A 123 -6.26 16.71 19.42
C ALA A 123 -7.20 17.63 20.22
N GLU A 124 -8.11 18.36 19.55
CA GLU A 124 -9.10 19.24 20.19
C GLU A 124 -10.30 18.48 20.77
N HIS A 125 -10.51 17.21 20.37
CA HIS A 125 -11.66 16.42 20.80
C HIS A 125 -11.40 15.74 22.17
N ALA A 126 -12.44 15.64 23.01
CA ALA A 126 -12.34 15.11 24.37
C ALA A 126 -11.80 13.65 24.45
N ASP A 127 -12.06 12.84 23.42
CA ASP A 127 -11.58 11.46 23.31
C ASP A 127 -10.17 11.31 22.70
N TRP A 128 -9.43 12.40 22.45
CA TRP A 128 -8.09 12.34 21.85
C TRP A 128 -7.13 11.38 22.58
N GLU A 129 -7.03 11.48 23.90
CA GLU A 129 -6.14 10.62 24.68
C GLU A 129 -6.59 9.13 24.65
N LYS A 130 -7.88 8.87 24.48
CA LYS A 130 -8.38 7.50 24.28
C LYS A 130 -7.96 6.97 22.90
N LEU A 131 -8.09 7.78 21.85
CA LEU A 131 -7.66 7.41 20.50
C LEU A 131 -6.16 7.10 20.47
N LYS A 132 -5.35 8.00 21.03
CA LYS A 132 -3.90 7.84 21.14
C LYS A 132 -3.51 6.57 21.91
N THR A 133 -4.21 6.27 23.00
CA THR A 133 -4.02 5.03 23.76
C THR A 133 -4.33 3.79 22.91
N ALA A 134 -5.42 3.83 22.13
CA ALA A 134 -5.81 2.73 21.26
C ALA A 134 -4.82 2.50 20.10
N ILE A 135 -4.32 3.57 19.47
CA ILE A 135 -3.27 3.50 18.43
C ILE A 135 -1.99 2.89 19.00
N ARG A 136 -1.52 3.38 20.17
CA ARG A 136 -0.32 2.86 20.84
C ARG A 136 -0.48 1.41 21.28
N LYS A 137 -1.69 0.99 21.64
CA LYS A 137 -1.98 -0.43 21.94
C LYS A 137 -1.78 -1.29 20.70
N ASN A 138 -2.27 -0.87 19.54
CA ASN A 138 -2.03 -1.57 18.28
C ASN A 138 -0.55 -1.59 17.90
N GLU A 139 0.15 -0.46 18.04
CA GLU A 139 1.60 -0.37 17.78
C GLU A 139 2.38 -1.33 18.68
N LYS A 140 2.09 -1.33 19.99
CA LYS A 140 2.72 -2.26 20.93
C LYS A 140 2.44 -3.71 20.56
N HIS A 141 1.18 -4.05 20.27
CA HIS A 141 0.82 -5.41 19.88
C HIS A 141 1.55 -5.84 18.60
N TYR A 142 1.69 -4.95 17.62
CA TYR A 142 2.45 -5.21 16.41
C TYR A 142 3.93 -5.47 16.72
N ARG A 143 4.57 -4.62 17.53
CA ARG A 143 5.96 -4.83 17.96
C ARG A 143 6.16 -6.14 18.72
N ASP A 144 5.22 -6.50 19.60
CA ASP A 144 5.29 -7.74 20.38
C ASP A 144 5.18 -9.00 19.47
N THR A 145 4.49 -8.90 18.33
CA THR A 145 4.22 -10.04 17.42
C THR A 145 5.08 -10.06 16.15
N HIS A 146 5.80 -8.97 15.88
CA HIS A 146 6.64 -8.80 14.69
C HIS A 146 8.07 -8.39 15.05
N GLY A 147 8.45 -8.44 16.34
CA GLY A 147 9.81 -8.12 16.80
C GLY A 147 10.82 -9.24 16.58
N ASN A 148 10.35 -10.46 16.34
CA ASN A 148 11.19 -11.63 16.06
C ASN A 148 11.01 -12.08 14.60
N ILE A 149 12.13 -12.43 13.96
CA ILE A 149 12.17 -12.92 12.58
C ILE A 149 11.39 -14.23 12.44
N ASP A 150 11.39 -15.07 13.47
CA ASP A 150 10.72 -16.39 13.43
C ASP A 150 9.19 -16.29 13.46
N ASP A 151 8.64 -15.12 13.82
CA ASP A 151 7.19 -14.91 13.93
C ASP A 151 6.54 -14.46 12.60
N ILE A 152 7.35 -14.08 11.61
CA ILE A 152 6.81 -13.55 10.35
C ILE A 152 6.19 -14.64 9.48
N LYS A 153 5.19 -14.23 8.71
CA LYS A 153 4.61 -15.07 7.67
C LYS A 153 5.16 -14.69 6.30
N ILE A 154 5.68 -15.70 5.61
CA ILE A 154 5.97 -15.65 4.19
C ILE A 154 4.81 -16.35 3.48
N VAL A 155 3.89 -15.58 2.91
CA VAL A 155 2.64 -16.07 2.35
C VAL A 155 2.75 -16.18 0.83
N THR A 156 2.75 -17.41 0.32
CA THR A 156 2.91 -17.70 -1.12
C THR A 156 1.68 -18.36 -1.75
N SER A 157 0.65 -18.65 -0.94
CA SER A 157 -0.57 -19.36 -1.38
C SER A 157 -1.30 -18.67 -2.54
N ASP A 158 -1.12 -17.36 -2.69
CA ASP A 158 -1.76 -16.59 -3.75
C ASP A 158 -1.16 -16.92 -5.13
N ILE A 159 0.11 -17.33 -5.20
CA ILE A 159 0.74 -17.80 -6.44
C ILE A 159 0.06 -19.09 -6.93
N ASP A 160 -0.20 -20.04 -6.03
CA ASP A 160 -0.90 -21.29 -6.36
C ASP A 160 -2.36 -21.03 -6.75
N ASN A 161 -3.05 -20.15 -6.02
CA ASN A 161 -4.42 -19.74 -6.32
C ASN A 161 -4.51 -19.08 -7.70
N PHE A 162 -3.55 -18.21 -8.04
CA PHE A 162 -3.47 -17.58 -9.36
C PHE A 162 -3.32 -18.62 -10.47
N TRP A 163 -2.32 -19.51 -10.37
CA TRP A 163 -2.08 -20.49 -11.44
C TRP A 163 -3.26 -21.44 -11.64
N ARG A 164 -3.92 -21.83 -10.56
CA ARG A 164 -5.17 -22.59 -10.62
C ARG A 164 -6.28 -21.80 -11.33
N ALA A 165 -6.50 -20.54 -10.97
CA ALA A 165 -7.50 -19.70 -11.61
C ALA A 165 -7.19 -19.45 -13.10
N TYR A 166 -5.92 -19.21 -13.42
CA TYR A 166 -5.41 -19.00 -14.77
C TYR A 166 -5.63 -20.23 -15.67
N ASP A 167 -5.34 -21.43 -15.18
CA ASP A 167 -5.58 -22.67 -15.92
C ASP A 167 -7.08 -22.95 -16.12
N LEU A 168 -7.91 -22.64 -15.11
CA LEU A 168 -9.38 -22.75 -15.21
C LEU A 168 -9.98 -21.73 -16.18
N ALA A 169 -9.44 -20.51 -16.22
CA ALA A 169 -9.90 -19.45 -17.14
C ALA A 169 -9.53 -19.76 -18.60
N LYS A 170 -8.44 -20.51 -18.84
CA LYS A 170 -7.95 -20.87 -20.19
C LYS A 170 -9.01 -21.56 -21.06
N VAL A 171 -9.87 -22.37 -20.46
CA VAL A 171 -10.87 -23.18 -21.19
C VAL A 171 -12.19 -22.44 -21.43
N LYS A 172 -12.25 -21.14 -21.11
CA LYS A 172 -13.43 -20.29 -21.28
C LYS A 172 -13.23 -19.33 -22.43
N ASP A 173 -14.32 -19.03 -23.15
CA ASP A 173 -14.29 -18.09 -24.27
C ASP A 173 -14.61 -16.66 -23.82
N SER A 174 -15.62 -16.50 -22.95
CA SER A 174 -16.08 -15.19 -22.48
C SER A 174 -15.13 -14.58 -21.45
N LEU A 175 -14.76 -13.31 -21.64
CA LEU A 175 -14.01 -12.54 -20.64
C LEU A 175 -14.76 -12.47 -19.29
N GLY A 176 -16.09 -12.43 -19.31
CA GLY A 176 -16.91 -12.43 -18.10
C GLY A 176 -16.83 -13.74 -17.33
N GLU A 177 -16.81 -14.90 -18.01
CA GLU A 177 -16.61 -16.19 -17.34
C GLU A 177 -15.22 -16.30 -16.71
N LYS A 178 -14.19 -15.80 -17.40
CA LYS A 178 -12.82 -15.77 -16.90
C LYS A 178 -12.69 -14.86 -15.68
N ARG A 179 -13.30 -13.67 -15.73
CA ARG A 179 -13.37 -12.73 -14.60
C ARG A 179 -13.96 -13.39 -13.36
N GLU A 180 -15.09 -14.10 -13.51
CA GLU A 180 -15.73 -14.80 -12.39
C GLU A 180 -14.86 -15.92 -11.82
N ILE A 181 -14.08 -16.60 -12.66
CA ILE A 181 -13.09 -17.58 -12.21
C ILE A 181 -11.99 -16.90 -11.39
N TYR A 182 -11.38 -15.81 -11.88
CA TYR A 182 -10.37 -15.07 -11.12
C TYR A 182 -10.93 -14.52 -9.81
N LEU A 183 -12.12 -13.92 -9.82
CA LEU A 183 -12.78 -13.43 -8.61
C LEU A 183 -12.92 -14.57 -7.57
N LYS A 184 -13.49 -15.70 -7.97
CA LYS A 184 -13.82 -16.80 -7.05
C LYS A 184 -12.60 -17.60 -6.60
N GLU A 185 -11.69 -17.91 -7.51
CA GLU A 185 -10.59 -18.84 -7.27
C GLU A 185 -9.31 -18.14 -6.83
N TYR A 186 -9.13 -16.87 -7.17
CA TYR A 186 -7.94 -16.10 -6.82
C TYR A 186 -8.24 -15.00 -5.79
N PHE A 187 -9.03 -13.97 -6.12
CA PHE A 187 -9.19 -12.80 -5.25
C PHE A 187 -9.92 -13.09 -3.93
N ILE A 188 -11.04 -13.82 -4.01
CA ILE A 188 -11.84 -14.12 -2.82
C ILE A 188 -11.16 -15.12 -1.88
N LYS A 189 -10.39 -16.07 -2.42
CA LYS A 189 -9.59 -17.03 -1.63
C LYS A 189 -8.25 -16.45 -1.21
N GLY A 190 -7.90 -15.29 -1.77
CA GLY A 190 -6.62 -14.63 -1.59
C GLY A 190 -6.35 -14.23 -0.15
N SER A 191 -5.07 -14.11 0.15
CA SER A 191 -4.60 -13.57 1.41
C SER A 191 -5.07 -12.12 1.62
N LYS A 192 -4.89 -11.61 2.85
CA LYS A 192 -5.06 -10.18 3.13
C LYS A 192 -4.13 -9.31 2.26
N GLY A 193 -2.92 -9.79 1.98
CA GLY A 193 -1.98 -9.09 1.12
C GLY A 193 -2.48 -8.93 -0.32
N LEU A 194 -3.11 -9.97 -0.89
CA LEU A 194 -3.74 -9.84 -2.22
C LEU A 194 -4.91 -8.87 -2.20
N GLN A 195 -5.74 -8.90 -1.15
CA GLN A 195 -6.84 -7.95 -0.99
C GLN A 195 -6.31 -6.51 -0.96
N ASP A 196 -5.31 -6.23 -0.12
CA ASP A 196 -4.68 -4.92 -0.04
C ASP A 196 -4.06 -4.52 -1.39
N PHE A 197 -3.29 -5.40 -2.03
CA PHE A 197 -2.65 -5.12 -3.32
C PHE A 197 -3.69 -4.74 -4.39
N THR A 198 -4.82 -5.45 -4.42
CA THR A 198 -5.91 -5.19 -5.37
C THR A 198 -6.40 -3.74 -5.25
N PHE A 199 -6.68 -3.27 -4.03
CA PHE A 199 -7.13 -1.89 -3.82
C PHE A 199 -6.02 -0.85 -4.07
N LEU A 200 -4.80 -1.13 -3.61
CA LEU A 200 -3.67 -0.20 -3.72
C LEU A 200 -3.18 -0.02 -5.17
N LYS A 201 -3.15 -1.12 -5.94
CA LYS A 201 -2.43 -1.20 -7.21
C LYS A 201 -3.29 -1.55 -8.42
N MET A 202 -4.51 -2.08 -8.27
CA MET A 202 -5.42 -2.34 -9.40
C MET A 202 -6.54 -1.28 -9.53
N ARG A 203 -6.65 -0.35 -8.56
CA ARG A 203 -7.46 0.89 -8.59
C ARG A 203 -8.78 0.77 -9.40
N GLN A 204 -9.06 1.73 -10.28
CA GLN A 204 -10.37 1.88 -10.95
C GLN A 204 -10.80 0.65 -11.75
N GLY A 205 -9.84 -0.12 -12.27
CA GLY A 205 -10.13 -1.27 -13.09
C GLY A 205 -10.37 -2.55 -12.30
N GLY A 206 -9.89 -2.62 -11.05
CA GLY A 206 -10.07 -3.75 -10.16
C GLY A 206 -9.82 -5.10 -10.85
N ILE A 207 -10.78 -6.01 -10.69
CA ILE A 207 -10.72 -7.38 -11.22
C ILE A 207 -10.90 -7.40 -12.75
N ASP A 208 -11.64 -6.44 -13.31
CA ASP A 208 -11.85 -6.32 -14.75
C ASP A 208 -10.55 -5.98 -15.48
N GLN A 209 -9.82 -4.96 -15.02
CA GLN A 209 -8.49 -4.61 -15.56
C GLN A 209 -7.52 -5.77 -15.40
N PHE A 210 -7.51 -6.45 -14.26
CA PHE A 210 -6.66 -7.60 -14.06
C PHE A 210 -6.96 -8.70 -15.09
N THR A 211 -8.24 -9.05 -15.25
CA THR A 211 -8.68 -10.10 -16.18
C THR A 211 -8.33 -9.74 -17.61
N GLU A 212 -8.65 -8.53 -18.05
CA GLU A 212 -8.33 -8.05 -19.40
C GLU A 212 -6.82 -8.09 -19.67
N PHE A 213 -6.02 -7.61 -18.71
CA PHE A 213 -4.57 -7.56 -18.87
C PHE A 213 -3.97 -8.98 -18.93
N VAL A 214 -4.31 -9.86 -17.98
CA VAL A 214 -3.78 -11.23 -17.93
C VAL A 214 -4.16 -12.00 -19.19
N GLU A 215 -5.41 -11.90 -19.64
CA GLU A 215 -5.89 -12.64 -20.82
C GLU A 215 -5.33 -12.11 -22.13
N THR A 216 -5.09 -10.81 -22.23
CA THR A 216 -4.43 -10.20 -23.41
C THR A 216 -2.96 -10.61 -23.50
N HIS A 217 -2.29 -10.81 -22.37
CA HIS A 217 -0.84 -11.08 -22.31
C HIS A 217 -0.53 -12.52 -21.89
N ARG A 218 -1.42 -13.49 -22.17
CA ARG A 218 -1.19 -14.91 -21.84
C ARG A 218 0.18 -15.46 -22.26
N PRO A 219 0.74 -15.14 -23.44
CA PRO A 219 2.08 -15.60 -23.79
C PRO A 219 3.15 -15.18 -22.76
N TYR A 220 3.05 -13.97 -22.24
CA TYR A 220 3.91 -13.49 -21.16
C TYR A 220 3.70 -14.27 -19.87
N TYR A 221 2.45 -14.41 -19.43
CA TYR A 221 2.13 -15.15 -18.20
C TYR A 221 2.56 -16.62 -18.29
N ASP A 222 2.33 -17.28 -19.43
CA ASP A 222 2.81 -18.64 -19.67
C ASP A 222 4.35 -18.73 -19.51
N GLY A 223 5.10 -17.72 -19.94
CA GLY A 223 6.56 -17.66 -19.84
C GLY A 223 7.11 -17.44 -18.44
N ILE A 224 6.43 -16.68 -17.57
CA ILE A 224 6.92 -16.39 -16.20
C ILE A 224 6.64 -17.51 -15.19
N ARG A 225 5.89 -18.56 -15.55
CA ARG A 225 5.49 -19.62 -14.62
C ARG A 225 6.69 -20.33 -13.99
N GLU A 226 7.74 -20.59 -14.77
CA GLU A 226 8.98 -21.18 -14.25
C GLU A 226 9.82 -20.16 -13.46
N ALA A 227 9.88 -18.90 -13.89
CA ALA A 227 10.52 -17.83 -13.13
C ALA A 227 9.89 -17.64 -11.74
N ASN A 228 8.56 -17.77 -11.63
CA ASN A 228 7.86 -17.75 -10.34
C ASN A 228 8.29 -18.90 -9.42
N LYS A 229 8.43 -20.13 -9.94
CA LYS A 229 8.93 -21.25 -9.13
C LYS A 229 10.37 -21.01 -8.67
N LYS A 230 11.25 -20.54 -9.56
CA LYS A 230 12.63 -20.16 -9.22
C LYS A 230 12.65 -19.10 -8.12
N ALA A 231 11.83 -18.05 -8.24
CA ALA A 231 11.67 -17.00 -7.24
C ALA A 231 11.25 -17.53 -5.87
N LEU A 232 10.27 -18.44 -5.81
CA LEU A 232 9.84 -19.04 -4.54
C LEU A 232 10.96 -19.86 -3.88
N ASN A 233 11.82 -20.50 -4.65
CA ASN A 233 12.95 -21.26 -4.11
C ASN A 233 14.03 -20.37 -3.45
N THR A 234 14.18 -19.11 -3.90
CA THR A 234 15.17 -18.18 -3.32
C THR A 234 14.75 -17.65 -1.94
N LEU A 235 13.47 -17.78 -1.57
CA LEU A 235 12.94 -17.28 -0.29
C LEU A 235 13.55 -17.96 0.94
N SER A 236 14.17 -19.13 0.77
CA SER A 236 14.97 -19.78 1.83
C SER A 236 16.09 -18.90 2.38
N SER A 237 16.60 -17.95 1.59
CA SER A 237 17.61 -16.97 2.00
C SER A 237 17.05 -15.78 2.77
N TYR A 238 15.74 -15.52 2.70
CA TYR A 238 15.13 -14.28 3.19
C TYR A 238 15.34 -14.06 4.70
N PRO A 239 15.18 -15.07 5.59
CA PRO A 239 15.46 -14.90 7.01
C PRO A 239 16.90 -14.42 7.31
N ASN A 240 17.88 -14.77 6.48
CA ASN A 240 19.26 -14.29 6.66
C ASN A 240 19.40 -12.82 6.28
N HIS A 241 18.67 -12.34 5.28
CA HIS A 241 18.60 -10.91 4.98
C HIS A 241 17.95 -10.14 6.13
N LEU A 242 16.90 -10.68 6.74
CA LEU A 242 16.24 -10.06 7.90
C LEU A 242 17.17 -9.95 9.13
N LYS A 243 18.05 -10.95 9.35
CA LYS A 243 19.08 -10.85 10.40
C LYS A 243 20.03 -9.67 10.17
N LYS A 244 20.42 -9.42 8.90
CA LYS A 244 21.23 -8.25 8.55
C LYS A 244 20.46 -6.95 8.73
N VAL A 245 19.17 -6.92 8.39
CA VAL A 245 18.29 -5.77 8.71
C VAL A 245 18.25 -5.52 10.22
N GLN A 246 18.15 -6.55 11.05
CA GLN A 246 18.17 -6.42 12.51
C GLN A 246 19.50 -5.84 13.02
N GLN A 247 20.62 -6.19 12.37
CA GLN A 247 21.93 -5.61 12.71
C GLN A 247 21.99 -4.12 12.35
N LEU A 248 21.43 -3.74 11.20
CA LEU A 248 21.37 -2.35 10.75
C LEU A 248 20.39 -1.50 11.58
N ILE A 249 19.26 -2.10 11.97
CA ILE A 249 18.17 -1.47 12.71
C ILE A 249 17.82 -2.37 13.91
N PRO A 250 18.49 -2.21 15.07
CA PRO A 250 18.32 -3.11 16.23
C PRO A 250 16.89 -3.22 16.77
N LYS A 251 16.05 -2.20 16.53
CA LYS A 251 14.63 -2.17 16.93
C LYS A 251 13.66 -2.45 15.78
N ALA A 252 14.14 -3.07 14.70
CA ALA A 252 13.33 -3.45 13.55
C ALA A 252 12.16 -4.35 13.96
N THR A 253 11.06 -4.18 13.24
CA THR A 253 9.91 -5.09 13.25
C THR A 253 9.72 -5.66 11.86
N PHE A 254 9.55 -6.96 11.74
CA PHE A 254 9.51 -7.63 10.45
C PHE A 254 8.05 -7.83 10.02
N ALA A 255 7.65 -7.17 8.95
CA ALA A 255 6.30 -7.32 8.42
C ALA A 255 6.09 -8.70 7.78
N ASP A 256 4.85 -9.23 7.87
CA ASP A 256 4.44 -10.35 7.02
C ASP A 256 4.69 -9.98 5.55
N THR A 257 5.11 -10.95 4.74
CA THR A 257 5.43 -10.75 3.32
C THR A 257 4.54 -11.62 2.45
N TYR A 258 3.82 -11.00 1.53
CA TYR A 258 2.82 -11.64 0.68
C TYR A 258 3.30 -11.64 -0.78
N PHE A 259 3.32 -12.82 -1.38
CA PHE A 259 3.68 -13.02 -2.78
C PHE A 259 2.42 -13.29 -3.59
N LEU A 260 2.21 -12.50 -4.63
CA LEU A 260 0.98 -12.48 -5.41
C LEU A 260 1.28 -12.21 -6.89
N MET A 261 0.24 -12.32 -7.71
CA MET A 261 0.25 -12.02 -9.13
C MET A 261 -0.63 -10.79 -9.40
N GLY A 262 0.00 -9.74 -9.89
CA GLY A 262 -0.64 -8.49 -10.31
C GLY A 262 -0.91 -8.43 -11.81
N CYS A 263 -1.15 -7.21 -12.29
CA CYS A 263 -1.28 -6.88 -13.72
C CYS A 263 -0.24 -5.83 -14.15
N HIS A 264 1.03 -6.04 -13.74
CA HIS A 264 2.17 -5.18 -14.00
C HIS A 264 2.07 -3.77 -13.42
N THR A 265 1.29 -3.57 -12.36
CA THR A 265 1.06 -2.25 -11.77
C THR A 265 2.08 -1.85 -10.72
N SER A 266 2.82 -2.81 -10.15
CA SER A 266 3.86 -2.59 -9.13
C SER A 266 4.76 -3.80 -9.01
N PHE A 267 6.07 -3.61 -8.82
CA PHE A 267 6.95 -4.72 -8.41
C PHE A 267 6.73 -5.10 -6.94
N GLY A 268 6.68 -4.09 -6.08
CA GLY A 268 6.40 -4.23 -4.65
C GLY A 268 5.60 -3.04 -4.13
N THR A 269 5.04 -3.17 -2.93
CA THR A 269 4.51 -2.08 -2.12
C THR A 269 4.31 -2.51 -0.68
N VAL A 270 3.88 -1.60 0.20
CA VAL A 270 3.58 -1.89 1.60
C VAL A 270 2.13 -1.60 1.97
N SER A 271 1.56 -2.48 2.79
CA SER A 271 0.23 -2.35 3.38
C SER A 271 0.28 -2.25 4.91
N MET A 272 -0.88 -2.19 5.59
CA MET A 272 -0.92 -2.35 7.05
C MET A 272 -0.53 -3.75 7.47
N ASN A 273 -0.87 -4.74 6.62
CA ASN A 273 -0.70 -6.15 6.88
C ASN A 273 0.73 -6.61 6.54
N GLY A 274 1.44 -5.88 5.68
CA GLY A 274 2.87 -6.05 5.43
C GLY A 274 3.29 -5.79 3.98
N SER A 275 4.44 -6.34 3.59
CA SER A 275 5.03 -6.14 2.26
C SER A 275 4.31 -7.00 1.22
N LEU A 276 4.00 -6.41 0.06
CA LEU A 276 3.23 -7.00 -1.02
C LEU A 276 4.11 -7.08 -2.27
N ILE A 277 4.40 -8.28 -2.76
CA ILE A 277 5.41 -8.52 -3.79
C ILE A 277 4.75 -9.20 -4.99
N GLY A 278 4.77 -8.51 -6.13
CA GLY A 278 4.22 -8.97 -7.40
C GLY A 278 5.22 -9.81 -8.18
N LEU A 279 5.00 -11.12 -8.22
CA LEU A 279 5.86 -12.04 -8.98
C LEU A 279 5.61 -11.98 -10.48
N GLU A 280 4.61 -11.24 -10.96
CA GLU A 280 4.40 -11.03 -12.40
C GLU A 280 5.54 -10.22 -13.06
N ASN A 281 6.35 -9.51 -12.28
CA ASN A 281 7.49 -8.73 -12.78
C ASN A 281 8.82 -9.49 -12.70
N VAL A 282 8.82 -10.70 -12.12
CA VAL A 282 10.01 -11.55 -12.03
C VAL A 282 10.08 -12.44 -13.26
N VAL A 283 11.11 -12.24 -14.07
CA VAL A 283 11.29 -12.89 -15.36
C VAL A 283 12.58 -13.70 -15.42
N ASP A 284 12.68 -14.55 -16.44
CA ASP A 284 13.92 -15.22 -16.83
C ASP A 284 14.21 -15.05 -18.32
N GLU A 285 15.31 -15.61 -18.80
CA GLU A 285 15.77 -15.49 -20.19
C GLU A 285 14.78 -16.03 -21.23
N ASN A 286 13.84 -16.90 -20.82
CA ASN A 286 12.85 -17.52 -21.71
C ASN A 286 11.50 -16.79 -21.67
N THR A 287 11.33 -15.81 -20.77
CA THR A 287 10.10 -15.06 -20.66
C THR A 287 9.93 -14.15 -21.89
N PRO A 288 8.78 -14.17 -22.60
CA PRO A 288 8.57 -13.36 -23.80
C PRO A 288 8.20 -11.92 -23.45
N VAL A 289 9.13 -11.19 -22.81
CA VAL A 289 8.97 -9.79 -22.34
C VAL A 289 8.54 -8.86 -23.48
N HIS A 290 9.01 -9.10 -24.71
CA HIS A 290 8.66 -8.33 -25.90
C HIS A 290 7.15 -8.34 -26.25
N THR A 291 6.37 -9.25 -25.66
CA THR A 291 4.91 -9.30 -25.83
C THR A 291 4.17 -8.30 -24.94
N LEU A 292 4.87 -7.68 -23.97
CA LEU A 292 4.34 -6.58 -23.17
C LEU A 292 4.50 -5.24 -23.91
N PRO A 293 3.65 -4.24 -23.62
CA PRO A 293 3.90 -2.86 -24.02
C PRO A 293 5.24 -2.35 -23.51
N ASP A 294 5.98 -1.58 -24.31
CA ASP A 294 7.35 -1.11 -23.99
C ASP A 294 7.49 -0.51 -22.58
N TYR A 295 6.50 0.27 -22.15
CA TYR A 295 6.51 0.93 -20.83
C TYR A 295 6.36 -0.06 -19.65
N ARG A 296 5.96 -1.31 -19.90
CA ARG A 296 5.87 -2.39 -18.90
C ARG A 296 7.10 -3.30 -18.93
N GLN A 297 7.83 -3.35 -20.05
CA GLN A 297 9.03 -4.18 -20.17
C GLN A 297 10.11 -3.76 -19.17
N SER A 298 10.32 -2.45 -18.99
CA SER A 298 11.34 -1.89 -18.08
C SER A 298 11.09 -2.22 -16.61
N ILE A 299 9.87 -2.59 -16.22
CA ILE A 299 9.54 -2.99 -14.85
C ILE A 299 10.08 -4.39 -14.55
N THR A 300 10.18 -5.25 -15.56
CA THR A 300 10.60 -6.65 -15.37
C THR A 300 12.06 -6.76 -14.93
N LYS A 301 12.35 -7.69 -14.02
CA LYS A 301 13.70 -7.97 -13.50
C LYS A 301 13.90 -9.46 -13.30
N GLY A 302 15.15 -9.90 -13.38
CA GLY A 302 15.53 -11.28 -13.12
C GLY A 302 15.26 -11.72 -11.68
N VAL A 303 15.21 -13.03 -11.46
CA VAL A 303 15.02 -13.66 -10.13
C VAL A 303 16.01 -13.11 -9.09
N ASP A 304 17.25 -12.81 -9.48
CA ASP A 304 18.31 -12.32 -8.59
C ASP A 304 18.03 -10.93 -8.01
N PHE A 305 17.14 -10.15 -8.64
CA PHE A 305 16.72 -8.83 -8.12
C PHE A 305 15.69 -8.93 -7.00
N LEU A 306 15.04 -10.09 -6.82
CA LEU A 306 13.95 -10.25 -5.86
C LEU A 306 14.39 -9.90 -4.43
N SER A 307 15.59 -10.31 -4.01
CA SER A 307 16.08 -9.99 -2.66
C SER A 307 16.19 -8.49 -2.43
N PHE A 308 16.61 -7.72 -3.45
CA PHE A 308 16.69 -6.27 -3.38
C PHE A 308 15.29 -5.67 -3.18
N VAL A 309 14.30 -6.12 -3.95
CA VAL A 309 12.89 -5.68 -3.80
C VAL A 309 12.36 -6.02 -2.40
N LEU A 310 12.59 -7.23 -1.90
CA LEU A 310 12.09 -7.64 -0.58
C LEU A 310 12.60 -6.74 0.56
N ILE A 311 13.85 -6.32 0.48
CA ILE A 311 14.44 -5.45 1.50
C ILE A 311 14.06 -3.99 1.26
N HIS A 312 13.98 -3.53 0.01
CA HIS A 312 13.48 -2.19 -0.34
C HIS A 312 12.09 -1.95 0.23
N GLU A 313 11.15 -2.85 -0.04
CA GLU A 313 9.79 -2.74 0.48
C GLU A 313 9.75 -2.89 2.01
N LEU A 314 10.66 -3.66 2.61
CA LEU A 314 10.75 -3.71 4.07
C LEU A 314 11.24 -2.38 4.66
N MET A 315 12.15 -1.66 4.01
CA MET A 315 12.60 -0.34 4.47
C MET A 315 11.45 0.66 4.54
N HIS A 316 10.54 0.62 3.57
CA HIS A 316 9.32 1.43 3.58
C HIS A 316 8.41 1.18 4.79
N THR A 317 8.53 0.03 5.47
CA THR A 317 7.77 -0.23 6.71
C THR A 317 8.33 0.52 7.94
N TYR A 318 9.58 0.99 7.85
CA TYR A 318 10.25 1.78 8.88
C TYR A 318 10.28 3.28 8.54
N GLN A 319 10.12 3.61 7.27
CA GLN A 319 10.18 4.98 6.79
C GLN A 319 8.90 5.75 7.08
N ASN A 320 9.06 7.05 7.33
CA ASN A 320 7.96 7.99 7.23
C ASN A 320 7.60 8.20 5.76
N THR A 321 6.46 7.68 5.32
CA THR A 321 6.03 7.77 3.92
C THR A 321 5.05 8.94 3.66
N SER A 322 4.91 9.89 4.60
CA SER A 322 3.94 10.99 4.51
C SER A 322 4.42 12.21 3.71
N HIS A 323 5.62 12.14 3.13
CA HIS A 323 6.22 13.26 2.41
C HIS A 323 5.48 13.56 1.10
N ARG A 324 5.02 14.82 0.97
CA ARG A 324 4.35 15.30 -0.24
C ARG A 324 5.28 16.00 -1.23
N SER A 325 6.36 16.61 -0.74
CA SER A 325 7.33 17.30 -1.60
C SER A 325 8.15 16.30 -2.41
N LEU A 326 8.58 16.71 -3.60
CA LEU A 326 9.48 15.91 -4.44
C LEU A 326 10.75 15.52 -3.69
N LEU A 327 11.36 16.46 -2.93
CA LEU A 327 12.58 16.18 -2.18
C LEU A 327 12.37 15.08 -1.12
N GLY A 328 11.31 15.18 -0.32
CA GLY A 328 11.04 14.18 0.72
C GLY A 328 10.74 12.80 0.13
N ALA A 329 9.92 12.74 -0.92
CA ALA A 329 9.60 11.49 -1.60
C ALA A 329 10.82 10.89 -2.34
N THR A 330 11.72 11.74 -2.85
CA THR A 330 12.99 11.33 -3.47
C THR A 330 13.93 10.69 -2.45
N ILE A 331 14.10 11.33 -1.27
CA ILE A 331 14.92 10.78 -0.18
C ILE A 331 14.30 9.48 0.36
N MET A 332 12.97 9.38 0.40
CA MET A 332 12.28 8.15 0.79
C MET A 332 12.65 6.97 -0.14
N GLU A 333 12.39 7.09 -1.44
CA GLU A 333 12.64 5.98 -2.39
C GLU A 333 14.13 5.69 -2.59
N GLY A 334 14.94 6.72 -2.84
CA GLY A 334 16.38 6.53 -3.02
C GLY A 334 17.11 6.15 -1.72
N GLY A 335 16.57 6.59 -0.57
CA GLY A 335 17.03 6.16 0.75
C GLY A 335 16.73 4.69 1.03
N ALA A 336 15.57 4.18 0.64
CA ALA A 336 15.26 2.75 0.70
C ALA A 336 16.24 1.92 -0.18
N ASP A 337 16.56 2.40 -1.38
CA ASP A 337 17.58 1.84 -2.26
C ASP A 337 18.96 1.75 -1.57
N PHE A 338 19.37 2.84 -0.90
CA PHE A 338 20.65 2.91 -0.20
C PHE A 338 20.70 2.04 1.06
N LEU A 339 19.65 2.06 1.88
CA LEU A 339 19.56 1.20 3.08
C LEU A 339 19.53 -0.28 2.69
N THR A 340 18.88 -0.61 1.58
CA THR A 340 18.90 -1.96 0.99
C THR A 340 20.32 -2.36 0.58
N GLU A 341 21.06 -1.45 -0.06
CA GLU A 341 22.47 -1.68 -0.43
C GLU A 341 23.37 -1.91 0.80
N LEU A 342 23.11 -1.24 1.93
CA LEU A 342 23.84 -1.53 3.17
C LEU A 342 23.60 -2.96 3.70
N VAL A 343 22.42 -3.53 3.44
CA VAL A 343 22.05 -4.89 3.89
C VAL A 343 22.57 -5.97 2.92
N LEU A 344 22.41 -5.74 1.62
CA LEU A 344 22.63 -6.77 0.59
C LEU A 344 23.91 -6.58 -0.22
N GLY A 345 24.50 -5.39 -0.19
CA GLY A 345 25.43 -4.95 -1.23
C GLY A 345 24.70 -4.35 -2.44
N PRO A 346 25.45 -3.89 -3.46
CA PRO A 346 24.86 -3.32 -4.67
C PRO A 346 23.98 -4.36 -5.39
N PRO A 347 22.92 -3.92 -6.09
CA PRO A 347 22.08 -4.84 -6.85
C PRO A 347 22.90 -5.58 -7.92
N ASN A 348 22.64 -6.87 -8.10
CA ASN A 348 23.29 -7.70 -9.12
C ASN A 348 22.74 -7.49 -10.53
N VAL A 349 21.96 -6.42 -10.73
CA VAL A 349 21.36 -6.05 -12.01
C VAL A 349 21.64 -4.59 -12.29
N GLU A 350 21.84 -4.29 -13.57
CA GLU A 350 21.90 -2.92 -14.04
C GLU A 350 20.52 -2.25 -13.93
N LEU A 351 20.51 -1.03 -13.42
CA LEU A 351 19.31 -0.23 -13.24
C LEU A 351 19.40 0.98 -14.16
N ASP A 352 18.49 1.09 -15.13
CA ASP A 352 18.50 2.12 -16.17
C ASP A 352 18.64 3.53 -15.60
N TYR A 353 17.91 3.82 -14.52
CA TYR A 353 17.97 5.12 -13.84
C TYR A 353 19.33 5.41 -13.19
N ARG A 354 20.06 4.38 -12.71
CA ARG A 354 21.41 4.55 -12.17
C ARG A 354 22.43 4.78 -13.28
N ILE A 355 22.36 4.00 -14.36
CA ILE A 355 23.26 4.16 -15.53
C ILE A 355 23.09 5.54 -16.15
N TYR A 356 21.85 5.94 -16.41
CA TYR A 356 21.55 7.25 -16.97
C TYR A 356 21.90 8.36 -15.97
N GLY A 357 21.57 8.17 -14.70
CA GLY A 357 21.86 9.10 -13.60
C GLY A 357 23.35 9.44 -13.50
N GLU A 358 24.23 8.44 -13.46
CA GLU A 358 25.68 8.65 -13.38
C GLU A 358 26.23 9.37 -14.63
N LYS A 359 25.62 9.16 -15.80
CA LYS A 359 26.06 9.80 -17.05
C LYS A 359 25.65 11.27 -17.15
N TYR A 360 24.49 11.63 -16.63
CA TYR A 360 23.86 12.97 -16.80
C TYR A 360 23.57 13.65 -15.45
N GLU A 361 24.37 13.33 -14.43
CA GLU A 361 24.10 13.67 -13.02
C GLU A 361 23.89 15.18 -12.83
N ARG A 362 24.75 16.00 -13.44
CA ARG A 362 24.72 17.45 -13.33
C ARG A 362 23.46 18.03 -13.97
N GLU A 363 23.13 17.60 -15.19
CA GLU A 363 21.94 18.06 -15.92
C GLU A 363 20.64 17.70 -15.22
N ILE A 364 20.55 16.47 -14.71
CA ILE A 364 19.39 15.99 -13.95
C ILE A 364 19.22 16.83 -12.67
N TRP A 365 20.31 17.10 -11.95
CA TRP A 365 20.26 17.91 -10.73
C TRP A 365 19.79 19.35 -10.99
N GLU A 366 20.29 19.98 -12.04
CA GLU A 366 19.93 21.37 -12.39
C GLU A 366 18.43 21.55 -12.62
N GLU A 367 17.76 20.52 -13.12
CA GLU A 367 16.31 20.50 -13.28
C GLU A 367 15.58 20.11 -11.98
N PHE A 368 16.09 19.10 -11.27
CA PHE A 368 15.49 18.61 -10.04
C PHE A 368 15.44 19.70 -8.96
N LYS A 369 16.52 20.48 -8.78
CA LYS A 369 16.62 21.51 -7.73
C LYS A 369 15.62 22.65 -7.88
N GLN A 370 15.04 22.83 -9.07
CA GLN A 370 13.99 23.83 -9.33
C GLN A 370 12.61 23.35 -8.88
N ASN A 371 12.46 22.06 -8.55
CA ASN A 371 11.19 21.39 -8.35
C ASN A 371 11.04 20.75 -6.96
N LEU A 372 11.93 21.03 -6.00
CA LEU A 372 11.99 20.32 -4.71
C LEU A 372 10.65 20.25 -3.95
N GLU A 373 9.81 21.28 -4.05
CA GLU A 373 8.53 21.40 -3.33
C GLU A 373 7.29 20.95 -4.11
N ILE A 374 7.43 20.52 -5.36
CA ILE A 374 6.24 20.11 -6.14
C ILE A 374 5.59 18.88 -5.49
N THR A 375 4.26 18.89 -5.43
CA THR A 375 3.49 17.79 -4.85
C THR A 375 3.01 16.77 -5.88
N ASN A 376 3.00 17.14 -7.16
CA ASN A 376 2.75 16.22 -8.27
C ASN A 376 4.08 15.81 -8.91
N HIS A 377 4.74 14.83 -8.30
CA HIS A 377 6.08 14.35 -8.68
C HIS A 377 6.06 13.04 -9.47
N LYS A 378 4.92 12.64 -10.06
CA LYS A 378 4.78 11.35 -10.76
C LYS A 378 5.79 11.15 -11.91
N ASN A 379 6.23 12.23 -12.54
CA ASN A 379 7.19 12.23 -13.66
C ASN A 379 8.65 12.12 -13.20
N TRP A 380 8.90 12.05 -11.89
CA TRP A 380 10.23 11.84 -11.32
C TRP A 380 10.35 10.46 -10.66
N ILE A 381 9.28 9.99 -10.01
CA ILE A 381 9.33 8.79 -9.15
C ILE A 381 8.90 7.51 -9.83
N ALA A 382 7.81 7.53 -10.61
CA ALA A 382 7.17 6.32 -11.12
C ALA A 382 6.85 6.41 -12.62
N GLY A 383 7.47 7.38 -13.30
CA GLY A 383 7.19 7.67 -14.69
C GLY A 383 8.07 8.80 -15.19
N VAL A 384 7.87 9.13 -16.46
CA VAL A 384 8.58 10.18 -17.17
C VAL A 384 7.59 10.84 -18.14
N ASP A 385 7.63 12.16 -18.28
CA ASP A 385 6.74 12.80 -19.26
C ASP A 385 7.15 12.45 -20.69
N ALA A 386 6.19 12.49 -21.62
CA ALA A 386 6.41 12.03 -22.99
C ALA A 386 7.54 12.79 -23.72
N LYS A 387 7.76 14.08 -23.42
CA LYS A 387 8.82 14.86 -24.06
C LYS A 387 10.19 14.42 -23.55
N LYS A 388 10.30 14.19 -22.24
CA LYS A 388 11.52 13.66 -21.61
C LYS A 388 11.84 12.25 -22.06
N LYS A 389 10.82 11.38 -22.13
CA LYS A 389 10.96 10.02 -22.68
C LYS A 389 11.46 10.04 -24.11
N ALA A 390 10.96 10.94 -24.95
CA ALA A 390 11.35 11.06 -26.35
C ALA A 390 12.83 11.43 -26.55
N ILE A 391 13.47 12.04 -25.56
CA ILE A 391 14.91 12.36 -25.57
C ILE A 391 15.74 11.42 -24.69
N GLY A 392 15.17 10.28 -24.27
CA GLY A 392 15.89 9.19 -23.60
C GLY A 392 15.93 9.24 -22.08
N TRP A 393 15.17 10.12 -21.42
CA TRP A 393 15.08 10.10 -19.95
C TRP A 393 14.35 8.83 -19.48
N PRO A 394 14.95 8.02 -18.58
CA PRO A 394 14.27 6.88 -18.00
C PRO A 394 13.24 7.35 -16.96
N SER A 395 12.37 6.41 -16.56
CA SER A 395 11.56 6.60 -15.35
C SER A 395 12.46 6.50 -14.10
N ASP A 396 11.90 6.88 -12.95
CA ASP A 396 12.48 6.59 -11.63
C ASP A 396 13.81 7.29 -11.34
N LEU A 397 14.11 8.41 -12.02
CA LEU A 397 15.31 9.22 -11.77
C LEU A 397 15.40 9.75 -10.33
N SER A 398 14.27 9.87 -9.60
CA SER A 398 14.32 10.19 -8.18
C SER A 398 15.03 9.11 -7.36
N TYR A 399 14.97 7.83 -7.74
CA TYR A 399 15.68 6.77 -7.02
C TYR A 399 17.18 7.02 -7.06
N PHE A 400 17.71 7.40 -8.23
CA PHE A 400 19.12 7.79 -8.38
C PHE A 400 19.49 8.98 -7.48
N ILE A 401 18.76 10.09 -7.59
CA ILE A 401 19.05 11.33 -6.85
C ILE A 401 18.96 11.08 -5.34
N GLY A 402 17.87 10.43 -4.90
CA GLY A 402 17.64 10.11 -3.50
C GLY A 402 18.71 9.18 -2.94
N TYR A 403 19.16 8.20 -3.73
CA TYR A 403 20.26 7.32 -3.35
C TYR A 403 21.56 8.10 -3.13
N LYS A 404 21.91 9.03 -4.03
CA LYS A 404 23.12 9.85 -3.90
C LYS A 404 23.04 10.78 -2.69
N ILE A 405 21.87 11.39 -2.44
CA ILE A 405 21.61 12.19 -1.23
C ILE A 405 21.76 11.33 0.03
N ALA A 406 21.09 10.18 0.09
CA ALA A 406 21.11 9.31 1.27
C ALA A 406 22.52 8.78 1.56
N LYS A 407 23.23 8.35 0.53
CA LYS A 407 24.63 7.88 0.63
C LYS A 407 25.57 8.98 1.10
N GLY A 408 25.49 10.18 0.50
CA GLY A 408 26.29 11.32 0.91
C GLY A 408 26.00 11.73 2.36
N TYR A 409 24.72 11.74 2.76
CA TYR A 409 24.31 12.05 4.12
C TYR A 409 24.89 11.05 5.12
N TYR A 410 24.75 9.75 4.82
CA TYR A 410 25.32 8.69 5.63
C TYR A 410 26.84 8.81 5.72
N GLN A 411 27.54 9.10 4.63
CA GLN A 411 29.00 9.24 4.61
C GLN A 411 29.48 10.44 5.45
N ASN A 412 28.81 11.59 5.33
CA ASN A 412 29.18 12.83 6.01
C ASN A 412 28.74 12.90 7.48
N THR A 413 27.84 12.03 7.92
CA THR A 413 27.40 11.95 9.32
C THR A 413 28.34 11.03 10.12
N ILE A 414 28.88 11.51 11.25
CA ILE A 414 29.81 10.72 12.08
C ILE A 414 29.10 9.52 12.71
N ASP A 415 27.95 9.76 13.34
CA ASP A 415 27.13 8.73 13.96
C ASP A 415 26.27 8.03 12.89
N LYS A 416 26.70 6.83 12.48
CA LYS A 416 26.04 6.05 11.43
C LYS A 416 24.67 5.51 11.86
N GLU A 417 24.49 5.20 13.14
CA GLU A 417 23.18 4.78 13.67
C GLU A 417 22.20 5.94 13.59
N ARG A 418 22.65 7.15 13.97
CA ARG A 418 21.84 8.36 13.82
C ARG A 418 21.50 8.64 12.35
N ALA A 419 22.45 8.47 11.44
CA ALA A 419 22.22 8.66 10.02
C ALA A 419 21.12 7.74 9.47
N ILE A 420 21.11 6.47 9.88
CA ILE A 420 20.06 5.50 9.51
C ILE A 420 18.70 5.98 10.04
N VAL A 421 18.61 6.37 11.31
CA VAL A 421 17.36 6.89 11.90
C VAL A 421 16.86 8.12 11.13
N ASP A 422 17.74 9.05 10.78
CA ASP A 422 17.36 10.27 10.06
C ASP A 422 16.87 9.97 8.62
N LEU A 423 17.45 8.98 7.94
CA LEU A 423 16.98 8.50 6.63
C LEU A 423 15.68 7.69 6.69
N LEU A 424 15.34 7.15 7.87
CA LEU A 424 14.04 6.51 8.12
C LEU A 424 12.95 7.54 8.44
N GLU A 425 13.22 8.48 9.35
CA GLU A 425 12.22 9.44 9.82
C GLU A 425 11.99 10.61 8.85
N ILE A 426 13.04 10.99 8.08
CA ILE A 426 13.04 12.05 7.06
C ILE A 426 12.41 13.36 7.59
N LYS A 427 12.66 13.69 8.87
CA LYS A 427 12.04 14.85 9.55
C LYS A 427 12.34 16.19 8.87
N ASP A 428 13.55 16.34 8.35
CA ASP A 428 14.00 17.54 7.64
C ASP A 428 14.73 17.15 6.34
N PRO A 429 14.00 17.00 5.22
CA PRO A 429 14.58 16.66 3.92
C PRO A 429 15.66 17.64 3.45
N TYR A 430 15.54 18.93 3.80
CA TYR A 430 16.51 19.96 3.41
C TYR A 430 17.81 19.84 4.18
N GLN A 431 17.75 19.53 5.47
CA GLN A 431 18.94 19.29 6.26
C GLN A 431 19.67 18.02 5.79
N ILE A 432 18.93 16.97 5.43
CA ILE A 432 19.52 15.75 4.83
C ILE A 432 20.24 16.10 3.53
N LEU A 433 19.58 16.82 2.62
CA LEU A 433 20.18 17.29 1.37
C LEU A 433 21.45 18.12 1.63
N LYS A 434 21.38 19.10 2.53
CA LYS A 434 22.50 19.99 2.85
C LYS A 434 23.72 19.21 3.38
N VAL A 435 23.52 18.32 4.35
CA VAL A 435 24.61 17.54 4.94
C VAL A 435 25.14 16.50 3.97
N SER A 436 24.32 16.01 3.03
CA SER A 436 24.78 15.07 2.01
C SER A 436 25.89 15.62 1.10
N GLY A 437 25.97 16.95 0.96
CA GLY A 437 26.87 17.60 0.00
C GLY A 437 26.46 17.41 -1.47
N TYR A 438 25.36 16.69 -1.74
CA TYR A 438 24.88 16.45 -3.09
C TYR A 438 24.45 17.75 -3.77
N GLY A 439 24.74 17.86 -5.07
CA GLY A 439 24.44 19.06 -5.86
C GLY A 439 25.51 20.16 -5.81
N HIS A 440 26.60 19.96 -5.05
CA HIS A 440 27.80 20.80 -5.08
C HIS A 440 28.86 20.17 -5.99
N PHE A 441 28.67 20.27 -7.30
CA PHE A 441 29.65 19.78 -8.27
C PHE A 441 30.84 20.76 -8.33
N GLU A 442 32.07 20.25 -8.22
CA GLU A 442 33.27 21.04 -8.50
C GLU A 442 33.21 21.57 -9.94
N GLN A 443 33.64 22.83 -10.12
CA GLN A 443 33.54 23.55 -11.39
C GLN A 443 34.41 22.94 -12.48
#